data_AF-A0A0P1BQD7-F1
#
_entry.id   AF-A0A0P1BQD7-F1
#
_cell.length_a   1.000
_cell.length_b   1.000
_cell.length_c   1.000
_cell.angle_alpha   90.00
_cell.angle_beta   90.00
_cell.angle_gamma   90.00
#
_symmetry.space_group_name_H-M   'P 1'
#
loop_
_entity.id
_entity.type
_entity.pdbx_description
1 polymer ?
#
loop_
_entity_poly.entity_id
_entity_poly.type
_entity_poly.pdbx_seq_one_letter_code
_entity_poly.pdbx_strand_id
1 'polypeptide(L)'
;MSDRGCTSHMTLIPPPPSSSSSSSTCLLANLSTRHLQFRFPAHHHCCPHHNAPASKMDEQTKQSLLANGFVALLVTGGFLSSQLLLPKRASAKTRFIFTWLAFDALCHSIIEGSFLYYSTFGRSINTSQGFLAYLWKDYARADKRWGWSDPTVVSLEILTVLGAGPLAAYCCYLLLTDVAAYHYWAVVLSTAELYGGFMTFCPEWLTQNKNLDASDWMLFYVYLCFMNLAWVFIPFYLLLDSYGSITAGLRTVAGATAAATKTQKSK
;
A
#
# COMPACT_ATOMS: atom_id res chain seq x y z
N MET A 1 34.25 -6.89 64.65
CA MET A 1 33.48 -8.16 64.54
C MET A 1 32.32 -7.88 63.60
N SER A 2 32.12 -8.48 62.44
CA SER A 2 32.81 -9.49 61.64
C SER A 2 32.23 -9.37 60.23
N ASP A 3 33.06 -9.53 59.21
CA ASP A 3 32.69 -9.76 57.80
C ASP A 3 31.63 -10.85 57.61
N ARG A 4 30.87 -10.73 56.51
CA ARG A 4 30.61 -11.84 55.59
C ARG A 4 30.06 -11.35 54.24
N GLY A 5 30.80 -11.64 53.17
CA GLY A 5 30.39 -11.51 51.77
C GLY A 5 29.86 -12.81 51.15
N CYS A 6 29.96 -12.87 49.82
CA CYS A 6 29.65 -13.97 48.87
C CYS A 6 28.17 -14.12 48.45
N THR A 7 27.78 -14.36 47.18
CA THR A 7 28.46 -14.43 45.86
C THR A 7 27.37 -14.56 44.79
N SER A 8 27.59 -13.99 43.60
CA SER A 8 26.80 -14.24 42.39
C SER A 8 27.02 -15.66 41.87
N HIS A 9 25.94 -16.37 41.53
CA HIS A 9 26.00 -17.63 40.77
C HIS A 9 25.62 -17.39 39.31
N MET A 10 26.61 -17.59 38.44
CA MET A 10 26.53 -17.65 36.99
C MET A 10 26.18 -19.09 36.60
N THR A 11 25.04 -19.31 35.92
CA THR A 11 24.66 -20.65 35.45
C THR A 11 25.13 -20.81 34.00
N LEU A 12 26.09 -21.72 33.82
CA LEU A 12 26.71 -22.08 32.54
C LEU A 12 25.83 -23.03 31.72
N ILE A 13 25.81 -22.80 30.40
CA ILE A 13 25.20 -23.62 29.36
C ILE A 13 25.99 -24.95 29.22
N PRO A 14 25.34 -26.12 29.10
CA PRO A 14 26.05 -27.38 28.86
C PRO A 14 26.53 -27.52 27.40
N PRO A 15 27.70 -28.15 27.16
CA PRO A 15 28.23 -28.36 25.80
C PRO A 15 27.60 -29.58 25.09
N PRO A 16 27.66 -29.64 23.75
CA PRO A 16 27.14 -30.77 22.98
C PRO A 16 28.09 -31.97 23.03
N PRO A 17 27.59 -33.21 22.88
CA PRO A 17 28.45 -34.38 22.79
C PRO A 17 29.07 -34.51 21.39
N SER A 18 30.39 -34.75 21.37
CA SER A 18 31.14 -35.22 20.21
C SER A 18 31.43 -36.71 20.35
N SER A 19 31.15 -37.50 19.31
CA SER A 19 31.97 -38.66 18.97
C SER A 19 31.90 -38.96 17.49
N SER A 20 33.09 -39.17 16.95
CA SER A 20 33.50 -39.39 15.57
C SER A 20 33.20 -40.81 15.10
N SER A 21 32.89 -40.99 13.81
CA SER A 21 33.76 -41.78 12.92
C SER A 21 33.32 -41.70 11.44
N SER A 22 34.36 -41.53 10.64
CA SER A 22 34.53 -41.58 9.19
C SER A 22 33.56 -42.43 8.35
N SER A 23 33.18 -41.92 7.18
CA SER A 23 33.65 -42.45 5.88
C SER A 23 33.15 -41.58 4.71
N SER A 24 34.08 -41.22 3.83
CA SER A 24 33.85 -40.44 2.62
C SER A 24 33.27 -41.29 1.47
N THR A 25 32.58 -40.59 0.54
CA THR A 25 32.40 -40.89 -0.90
C THR A 25 31.44 -42.02 -1.34
N CYS A 26 30.30 -41.65 -1.94
CA CYS A 26 29.69 -42.24 -3.15
C CYS A 26 28.51 -41.35 -3.61
N LEU A 27 28.67 -40.52 -4.64
CA LEU A 27 28.15 -40.70 -6.01
C LEU A 27 26.64 -41.02 -6.12
N LEU A 28 25.94 -40.05 -6.71
CA LEU A 28 24.81 -40.16 -7.65
C LEU A 28 23.43 -40.67 -7.20
N ALA A 29 22.44 -39.94 -7.72
CA ALA A 29 21.11 -40.38 -8.12
C ALA A 29 20.11 -40.75 -7.00
N ASN A 30 19.19 -39.81 -6.72
CA ASN A 30 17.76 -40.15 -6.74
C ASN A 30 16.90 -38.90 -6.88
N LEU A 31 16.74 -38.46 -8.13
CA LEU A 31 15.54 -37.78 -8.59
C LEU A 31 14.41 -38.82 -8.58
N SER A 32 13.59 -38.83 -7.53
CA SER A 32 12.33 -39.56 -7.52
C SER A 32 11.25 -38.68 -6.93
N THR A 33 10.49 -38.09 -7.84
CA THR A 33 9.08 -37.67 -7.73
C THR A 33 8.39 -38.04 -6.41
N ARG A 34 8.42 -37.15 -5.42
CA ARG A 34 7.43 -37.16 -4.34
C ARG A 34 6.22 -36.35 -4.81
N HIS A 35 5.18 -37.09 -5.16
CA HIS A 35 3.83 -36.57 -5.30
C HIS A 35 3.49 -35.66 -4.10
N LEU A 36 3.15 -34.39 -4.38
CA LEU A 36 2.39 -33.56 -3.46
C LEU A 36 1.00 -34.23 -3.31
N GLN A 37 0.84 -35.08 -2.30
CA GLN A 37 -0.48 -35.38 -1.78
C GLN A 37 -0.87 -34.26 -0.82
N PHE A 38 -1.69 -33.33 -1.33
CA PHE A 38 -2.49 -32.44 -0.48
C PHE A 38 -3.44 -33.32 0.34
N ARG A 39 -3.07 -33.61 1.58
CA ARG A 39 -3.93 -34.29 2.54
C ARG A 39 -4.75 -33.22 3.26
N PHE A 40 -6.01 -33.04 2.86
CA PHE A 40 -6.99 -32.28 3.64
C PHE A 40 -7.24 -33.01 4.97
N PRO A 41 -7.12 -32.36 6.14
CA PRO A 41 -7.63 -32.94 7.39
C PRO A 41 -9.15 -32.95 7.35
N ALA A 42 -9.74 -34.13 7.55
CA ALA A 42 -11.17 -34.29 7.75
C ALA A 42 -11.61 -33.54 9.02
N HIS A 43 -12.67 -32.75 8.90
CA HIS A 43 -13.35 -32.08 10.00
C HIS A 43 -13.83 -33.10 11.05
N HIS A 44 -13.50 -32.88 12.32
CA HIS A 44 -14.41 -33.07 13.46
C HIS A 44 -13.80 -32.45 14.73
N HIS A 45 -13.98 -31.14 14.89
CA HIS A 45 -14.09 -30.54 16.22
C HIS A 45 -15.18 -29.47 16.15
N CYS A 46 -16.28 -29.75 16.86
CA CYS A 46 -17.34 -28.80 17.14
C CYS A 46 -16.75 -27.76 18.11
N CYS A 47 -16.22 -26.65 17.60
CA CYS A 47 -15.86 -25.51 18.42
C CYS A 47 -17.16 -24.79 18.83
N PRO A 48 -17.31 -24.34 20.09
CA PRO A 48 -18.42 -23.49 20.44
C PRO A 48 -18.31 -22.23 19.59
N HIS A 49 -19.34 -21.96 18.79
CA HIS A 49 -19.53 -20.64 18.18
C HIS A 49 -19.54 -19.62 19.32
N HIS A 50 -18.41 -18.96 19.54
CA HIS A 50 -18.36 -17.74 20.32
C HIS A 50 -19.08 -16.69 19.48
N ASN A 51 -20.41 -16.69 19.57
CA ASN A 51 -21.23 -15.63 18.98
C ASN A 51 -20.76 -14.34 19.64
N ALA A 52 -20.03 -13.51 18.89
CA ALA A 52 -19.82 -12.14 19.30
C ALA A 52 -21.20 -11.55 19.62
N PRO A 53 -21.39 -10.84 20.74
CA PRO A 53 -22.70 -10.34 21.11
C PRO A 53 -23.24 -9.49 19.96
N ALA A 54 -24.49 -9.74 19.54
CA ALA A 54 -25.08 -9.14 18.34
C ALA A 54 -24.92 -7.61 18.27
N SER A 55 -24.84 -6.94 19.42
CA SER A 55 -24.55 -5.50 19.53
C SER A 55 -23.17 -5.09 19.00
N LYS A 56 -22.14 -5.92 19.17
CA LYS A 56 -20.79 -5.65 18.68
C LYS A 56 -20.69 -5.78 17.16
N MET A 57 -21.41 -6.76 16.59
CA MET A 57 -21.47 -6.98 15.15
C MET A 57 -22.25 -5.85 14.45
N ASP A 58 -23.34 -5.37 15.05
CA ASP A 58 -24.10 -4.22 14.57
C ASP A 58 -23.25 -2.94 14.53
N GLU A 59 -22.48 -2.67 15.58
CA GLU A 59 -21.60 -1.49 15.63
C GLU A 59 -20.47 -1.54 14.59
N GLN A 60 -19.83 -2.70 14.42
CA GLN A 60 -18.80 -2.87 13.37
C GLN A 60 -19.37 -2.69 11.96
N THR A 61 -20.59 -3.17 11.72
CA THR A 61 -21.25 -3.00 10.42
C THR A 61 -21.51 -1.52 10.14
N LYS A 62 -22.02 -0.78 11.13
CA LYS A 62 -22.23 0.68 11.02
C LYS A 62 -20.92 1.41 10.77
N GLN A 63 -19.86 1.04 11.49
CA GLN A 63 -18.53 1.62 11.32
C GLN A 63 -18.01 1.44 9.89
N SER A 64 -18.10 0.21 9.36
CA SER A 64 -17.66 -0.08 7.99
C SER A 64 -18.51 0.61 6.93
N LEU A 65 -19.83 0.71 7.12
CA LEU A 65 -20.70 1.46 6.21
C LEU A 65 -20.31 2.95 6.17
N LEU A 66 -20.01 3.56 7.32
CA LEU A 66 -19.57 4.95 7.39
C LEU A 66 -18.19 5.15 6.76
N ALA A 67 -17.24 4.25 7.01
CA ALA A 67 -15.90 4.30 6.41
C ALA A 67 -15.95 4.20 4.88
N ASN A 68 -16.63 3.18 4.35
CA ASN A 68 -16.76 3.00 2.90
C ASN A 68 -17.61 4.10 2.25
N GLY A 69 -18.66 4.57 2.94
CA GLY A 69 -19.46 5.71 2.48
C GLY A 69 -18.64 7.00 2.38
N PHE A 70 -17.72 7.22 3.31
CA PHE A 70 -16.81 8.37 3.26
C PHE A 70 -15.81 8.26 2.11
N VAL A 71 -15.24 7.08 1.84
CA VAL A 71 -14.39 6.87 0.66
C VAL A 71 -15.17 7.10 -0.64
N ALA A 72 -16.41 6.59 -0.74
CA ALA A 72 -17.27 6.82 -1.90
C ALA A 72 -17.59 8.31 -2.12
N LEU A 73 -17.73 9.08 -1.03
CA LEU A 73 -17.88 10.53 -1.10
C LEU A 73 -16.64 11.20 -1.70
N LEU A 74 -15.44 10.78 -1.32
CA LEU A 74 -14.19 11.32 -1.89
C LEU A 74 -14.05 10.98 -3.38
N VAL A 75 -14.38 9.75 -3.78
CA VAL A 75 -14.41 9.34 -5.20
C VAL A 75 -15.40 10.20 -5.99
N THR A 76 -16.59 10.41 -5.42
CA THR A 76 -17.62 11.29 -6.02
C THR A 76 -17.11 12.72 -6.14
N GLY A 77 -16.41 13.22 -5.12
CA GLY A 77 -15.75 14.53 -5.15
C GLY A 77 -14.78 14.65 -6.32
N GLY A 78 -13.85 13.70 -6.48
CA GLY A 78 -12.92 13.67 -7.60
C GLY A 78 -13.61 13.58 -8.98
N PHE A 79 -14.69 12.79 -9.06
CA PHE A 79 -15.49 12.69 -10.28
C PHE A 79 -16.16 14.03 -10.60
N LEU A 80 -16.85 14.64 -9.65
CA LEU A 80 -17.52 15.93 -9.85
C LEU A 80 -16.52 17.03 -10.20
N SER A 81 -15.36 17.08 -9.54
CA SER A 81 -14.28 18.00 -9.89
C SER A 81 -13.84 17.84 -11.35
N SER A 82 -13.76 16.62 -11.87
CA SER A 82 -13.47 16.39 -13.30
C SER A 82 -14.56 16.93 -14.22
N GLN A 83 -15.84 16.85 -13.83
CA GLN A 83 -16.95 17.34 -14.65
C GLN A 83 -17.04 18.86 -14.63
N LEU A 84 -16.70 19.48 -13.50
CA LEU A 84 -16.82 20.91 -13.27
C LEU A 84 -15.60 21.71 -13.78
N LEU A 85 -14.38 21.17 -13.59
CA LEU A 85 -13.14 21.93 -13.84
C LEU A 85 -12.55 21.68 -15.23
N LEU A 86 -12.67 20.46 -15.79
CA LEU A 86 -12.13 20.18 -17.11
C LEU A 86 -13.02 20.77 -18.23
N PRO A 87 -12.42 21.22 -19.35
CA PRO A 87 -13.18 21.66 -20.53
C PRO A 87 -14.17 20.58 -20.99
N LYS A 88 -15.37 20.96 -21.47
CA LYS A 88 -16.39 20.00 -21.95
C LYS A 88 -15.84 19.01 -22.99
N ARG A 89 -14.92 19.48 -23.84
CA ARG A 89 -14.22 18.70 -24.88
C ARG A 89 -13.15 17.72 -24.37
N ALA A 90 -12.85 17.72 -23.06
CA ALA A 90 -11.84 16.84 -22.50
C ALA A 90 -12.19 15.37 -22.76
N SER A 91 -11.18 14.60 -23.17
CA SER A 91 -11.35 13.18 -23.50
C SER A 91 -11.79 12.37 -22.28
N ALA A 92 -12.46 11.25 -22.49
CA ALA A 92 -12.81 10.31 -21.41
C ALA A 92 -11.57 9.86 -20.61
N LYS A 93 -10.44 9.65 -21.31
CA LYS A 93 -9.15 9.32 -20.69
C LYS A 93 -8.69 10.42 -19.73
N THR A 94 -8.69 11.68 -20.18
CA THR A 94 -8.31 12.83 -19.35
C THR A 94 -9.21 12.96 -18.13
N ARG A 95 -10.52 12.77 -18.30
CA ARG A 95 -11.48 12.82 -17.19
C ARG A 95 -11.21 11.72 -16.17
N PHE A 96 -11.00 10.48 -16.62
CA PHE A 96 -10.67 9.35 -15.75
C PHE A 96 -9.38 9.60 -14.95
N ILE A 97 -8.30 10.01 -15.63
CA ILE A 97 -7.01 10.32 -15.00
C ILE A 97 -7.18 11.45 -13.98
N PHE A 98 -7.88 12.53 -14.35
CA PHE A 98 -8.12 13.64 -13.44
C PHE A 98 -8.94 13.21 -12.22
N THR A 99 -9.99 12.40 -12.41
CA THR A 99 -10.79 11.86 -11.31
C THR A 99 -9.94 11.06 -10.33
N TRP A 100 -9.04 10.20 -10.84
CA TRP A 100 -8.10 9.47 -10.01
C TRP A 100 -7.20 10.41 -9.22
N LEU A 101 -6.49 11.33 -9.90
CA LEU A 101 -5.53 12.23 -9.25
C LEU A 101 -6.20 13.17 -8.23
N ALA A 102 -7.43 13.60 -8.50
CA ALA A 102 -8.20 14.41 -7.56
C ALA A 102 -8.63 13.59 -6.34
N PHE A 103 -9.09 12.35 -6.55
CA PHE A 103 -9.42 11.42 -5.46
C PHE A 103 -8.17 11.09 -4.62
N ASP A 104 -7.05 10.81 -5.27
CA ASP A 104 -5.77 10.51 -4.66
C ASP A 104 -5.27 11.68 -3.79
N ALA A 105 -5.30 12.90 -4.32
CA ALA A 105 -5.01 14.12 -3.54
C ALA A 105 -5.92 14.29 -2.33
N LEU A 106 -7.21 13.95 -2.44
CA LEU A 106 -8.17 14.00 -1.33
C LEU A 106 -7.88 12.92 -0.27
N CYS A 107 -7.55 11.70 -0.68
CA CYS A 107 -7.15 10.62 0.21
C CYS A 107 -5.92 11.00 1.02
N HIS A 108 -4.84 11.41 0.35
CA HIS A 108 -3.61 11.84 1.00
C HIS A 108 -3.86 13.01 1.96
N SER A 109 -4.67 14.01 1.56
CA SER A 109 -4.89 15.19 2.39
C SER A 109 -5.80 14.94 3.59
N ILE A 110 -6.87 14.16 3.44
CA ILE A 110 -7.93 14.01 4.43
C ILE A 110 -7.79 12.69 5.21
N ILE A 111 -7.72 11.57 4.51
CA ILE A 111 -7.68 10.23 5.11
C ILE A 111 -6.30 10.04 5.76
N GLU A 112 -5.24 10.05 4.97
CA GLU A 112 -3.88 9.82 5.45
C GLU A 112 -3.36 10.99 6.30
N GLY A 113 -3.71 12.23 5.94
CA GLY A 113 -3.43 13.40 6.77
C GLY A 113 -4.01 13.26 8.19
N SER A 114 -5.23 12.72 8.32
CA SER A 114 -5.80 12.41 9.64
C SER A 114 -5.12 11.24 10.33
N PHE A 115 -4.69 10.21 9.59
CA PHE A 115 -3.88 9.12 10.15
C PHE A 115 -2.60 9.67 10.78
N LEU A 116 -1.85 10.52 10.07
CA LEU A 116 -0.65 11.15 10.60
C LEU A 116 -0.94 12.00 11.83
N TYR A 117 -2.02 12.77 11.81
CA TYR A 117 -2.42 13.54 12.98
C TYR A 117 -2.63 12.63 14.20
N TYR A 118 -3.33 11.51 14.06
CA TYR A 118 -3.60 10.58 15.16
C TYR A 118 -2.46 9.60 15.47
N SER A 119 -1.42 9.55 14.65
CA SER A 119 -0.33 8.55 14.73
C SER A 119 1.04 9.14 15.06
N THR A 120 1.12 10.45 15.30
CA THR A 120 2.37 11.16 15.61
C THR A 120 2.38 11.70 17.03
N PHE A 121 3.59 11.94 17.54
CA PHE A 121 3.84 12.58 18.84
C PHE A 121 3.16 11.85 20.03
N GLY A 122 3.22 10.52 20.03
CA GLY A 122 2.70 9.69 21.13
C GLY A 122 1.20 9.38 21.04
N ARG A 123 0.52 9.78 19.96
CA ARG A 123 -0.87 9.40 19.69
C ARG A 123 -0.93 8.08 18.92
N SER A 124 -2.08 7.39 19.05
CA SER A 124 -2.40 6.22 18.23
C SER A 124 -3.86 6.27 17.81
N ILE A 125 -4.21 5.62 16.69
CA ILE A 125 -5.60 5.50 16.23
C ILE A 125 -6.47 4.84 17.29
N ASN A 126 -6.02 3.75 17.90
CA ASN A 126 -6.81 2.97 18.85
C ASN A 126 -7.24 3.77 20.08
N THR A 127 -6.39 4.67 20.56
CA THR A 127 -6.68 5.52 21.74
C THR A 127 -7.35 6.85 21.38
N SER A 128 -7.41 7.20 20.10
CA SER A 128 -7.96 8.47 19.63
C SER A 128 -9.48 8.44 19.51
N GLN A 129 -10.08 9.63 19.60
CA GLN A 129 -11.52 9.85 19.42
C GLN A 129 -11.77 10.81 18.26
N GLY A 130 -12.97 10.77 17.70
CA GLY A 130 -13.39 11.59 16.58
C GLY A 130 -13.74 10.77 15.34
N PHE A 131 -14.40 11.42 14.39
CA PHE A 131 -14.95 10.75 13.20
C PHE A 131 -13.86 10.04 12.38
N LEU A 132 -12.77 10.72 12.03
CA LEU A 132 -11.72 10.11 11.20
C LEU A 132 -10.93 9.03 11.95
N ALA A 133 -10.69 9.19 13.27
CA ALA A 133 -10.13 8.10 14.08
C ALA A 133 -11.06 6.88 14.12
N TYR A 134 -12.38 7.11 14.18
CA TYR A 134 -13.38 6.04 14.11
C TYR A 134 -13.35 5.32 12.75
N LEU A 135 -13.16 6.03 11.63
CA LEU A 135 -12.99 5.36 10.33
C LEU A 135 -11.70 4.52 10.28
N TRP A 136 -10.58 5.06 10.76
CA TRP A 136 -9.31 4.35 10.77
C TRP A 136 -9.28 3.12 11.67
N LYS A 137 -10.02 3.14 12.79
CA LYS A 137 -10.22 1.95 13.63
C LYS A 137 -10.87 0.80 12.85
N ASP A 138 -11.62 1.10 11.81
CA ASP A 138 -12.21 0.07 10.95
C ASP A 138 -11.17 -0.58 10.04
N TYR A 139 -10.35 0.25 9.37
CA TYR A 139 -9.24 -0.26 8.55
C TYR A 139 -8.20 -1.01 9.39
N ALA A 140 -7.97 -0.56 10.64
CA ALA A 140 -7.08 -1.23 11.59
C ALA A 140 -7.52 -2.65 11.98
N ARG A 141 -8.77 -3.05 11.66
CA ARG A 141 -9.21 -4.45 11.77
C ARG A 141 -8.55 -5.32 10.71
N ALA A 142 -8.38 -4.81 9.49
CA ALA A 142 -7.74 -5.52 8.40
C ALA A 142 -6.21 -5.49 8.51
N ASP A 143 -5.63 -4.37 8.95
CA ASP A 143 -4.19 -4.24 9.20
C ASP A 143 -3.94 -3.52 10.52
N LYS A 144 -3.56 -4.30 11.54
CA LYS A 144 -3.48 -3.80 12.92
C LYS A 144 -2.42 -2.70 13.10
N ARG A 145 -1.41 -2.62 12.20
CA ARG A 145 -0.35 -1.61 12.23
C ARG A 145 -0.86 -0.19 12.19
N TRP A 146 -2.00 0.02 11.51
CA TRP A 146 -2.66 1.32 11.44
C TRP A 146 -3.32 1.70 12.78
N GLY A 147 -3.65 0.72 13.63
CA GLY A 147 -4.25 0.96 14.94
C GLY A 147 -3.28 1.48 15.99
N TRP A 148 -2.08 0.89 16.08
CA TRP A 148 -1.03 1.31 17.03
C TRP A 148 0.01 2.25 16.42
N SER A 149 -0.14 2.62 15.15
CA SER A 149 0.75 3.57 14.47
C SER A 149 2.16 3.03 14.29
N ASP A 150 2.29 1.91 13.59
CA ASP A 150 3.59 1.30 13.27
C ASP A 150 4.56 2.33 12.63
N PRO A 151 5.80 2.47 13.12
CA PRO A 151 6.73 3.48 12.60
C PRO A 151 7.02 3.37 11.11
N THR A 152 7.01 2.15 10.53
CA THR A 152 7.23 1.96 9.10
C THR A 152 6.08 2.57 8.31
N VAL A 153 4.85 2.21 8.67
CA VAL A 153 3.64 2.76 8.04
C VAL A 153 3.60 4.27 8.23
N VAL A 154 3.75 4.78 9.46
CA VAL A 154 3.75 6.24 9.72
C VAL A 154 4.83 6.97 8.91
N SER A 155 6.03 6.39 8.75
CA SER A 155 7.10 7.01 7.97
C SER A 155 6.79 7.11 6.47
N LEU A 156 6.11 6.09 5.91
CA LEU A 156 5.65 6.09 4.53
C LEU A 156 4.57 7.16 4.35
N GLU A 157 3.61 7.21 5.27
CA GLU A 157 2.48 8.12 5.21
C GLU A 157 2.91 9.60 5.33
N ILE A 158 4.03 9.90 6.01
CA ILE A 158 4.61 11.26 5.98
C ILE A 158 4.95 11.69 4.54
N LEU A 159 5.52 10.78 3.75
CA LEU A 159 5.87 11.06 2.35
C LEU A 159 4.64 11.09 1.44
N THR A 160 3.63 10.26 1.69
CA THR A 160 2.40 10.29 0.88
C THR A 160 1.62 11.60 1.13
N VAL A 161 1.46 12.01 2.39
CA VAL A 161 0.73 13.23 2.74
C VAL A 161 1.46 14.50 2.31
N LEU A 162 2.78 14.59 2.55
CA LEU A 162 3.54 15.81 2.27
C LEU A 162 4.15 15.84 0.86
N GLY A 163 4.23 14.69 0.18
CA GLY A 163 4.80 14.54 -1.15
C GLY A 163 3.74 14.16 -2.19
N ALA A 164 3.19 12.94 -2.10
CA ALA A 164 2.29 12.39 -3.11
C ALA A 164 1.00 13.21 -3.24
N GLY A 165 0.32 13.56 -2.15
CA GLY A 165 -0.91 14.38 -2.15
C GLY A 165 -0.76 15.72 -2.87
N PRO A 166 0.21 16.58 -2.47
CA PRO A 166 0.50 17.82 -3.18
C PRO A 166 0.88 17.60 -4.65
N LEU A 167 1.63 16.54 -4.94
CA LEU A 167 2.04 16.22 -6.31
C LEU A 167 0.86 15.76 -7.18
N ALA A 168 -0.09 14.99 -6.63
CA ALA A 168 -1.33 14.59 -7.30
C ALA A 168 -2.21 15.82 -7.61
N ALA A 169 -2.35 16.72 -6.64
CA ALA A 169 -3.04 18.00 -6.84
C ALA A 169 -2.33 18.87 -7.92
N TYR A 170 -1.00 18.88 -7.93
CA TYR A 170 -0.23 19.58 -8.96
C TYR A 170 -0.41 18.94 -10.34
N CYS A 171 -0.47 17.61 -10.43
CA CYS A 171 -0.78 16.92 -11.68
C CYS A 171 -2.19 17.29 -12.20
N CYS A 172 -3.19 17.40 -11.31
CA CYS A 172 -4.51 17.95 -11.67
C CYS A 172 -4.40 19.36 -12.26
N TYR A 173 -3.61 20.25 -11.64
CA TYR A 173 -3.37 21.60 -12.17
C TYR A 173 -2.73 21.58 -13.57
N LEU A 174 -1.74 20.70 -13.80
CA LEU A 174 -1.09 20.57 -15.11
C LEU A 174 -2.06 20.05 -16.19
N LEU A 175 -2.97 19.14 -15.84
CA LEU A 175 -4.02 18.67 -16.75
C LEU A 175 -5.04 19.78 -17.08
N LEU A 176 -5.38 20.63 -16.11
CA LEU A 176 -6.28 21.77 -16.34
C LEU A 176 -5.67 22.84 -17.25
N THR A 177 -4.36 23.02 -17.14
CA THR A 177 -3.59 24.01 -17.91
C THR A 177 -3.04 23.45 -19.22
N ASP A 178 -3.34 22.19 -19.55
CA ASP A 178 -2.89 21.49 -20.77
C ASP A 178 -1.36 21.50 -20.94
N VAL A 179 -0.62 21.31 -19.83
CA VAL A 179 0.84 21.34 -19.80
C VAL A 179 1.42 19.94 -19.83
N ALA A 180 2.22 19.64 -20.87
CA ALA A 180 2.82 18.32 -21.10
C ALA A 180 3.76 17.84 -19.98
N ALA A 181 4.26 18.76 -19.13
CA ALA A 181 5.04 18.42 -17.93
C ALA A 181 4.29 17.48 -16.98
N TYR A 182 2.96 17.39 -17.09
CA TYR A 182 2.14 16.39 -16.42
C TYR A 182 2.74 14.98 -16.52
N HIS A 183 3.18 14.56 -17.71
CA HIS A 183 3.67 13.20 -17.92
C HIS A 183 4.94 12.89 -17.11
N TYR A 184 5.82 13.86 -16.91
CA TYR A 184 6.99 13.68 -16.05
C TYR A 184 6.57 13.50 -14.59
N TRP A 185 5.70 14.38 -14.09
CA TRP A 185 5.26 14.35 -12.70
C TRP A 185 4.36 13.14 -12.37
N ALA A 186 3.55 12.68 -13.32
CA ALA A 186 2.80 11.44 -13.20
C ALA A 186 3.73 10.23 -13.04
N VAL A 187 4.86 10.19 -13.76
CA VAL A 187 5.86 9.12 -13.59
C VAL A 187 6.48 9.15 -12.19
N VAL A 188 6.82 10.34 -11.69
CA VAL A 188 7.37 10.51 -10.34
C VAL A 188 6.37 10.07 -9.27
N LEU A 189 5.14 10.57 -9.36
CA LEU A 189 4.04 10.22 -8.44
C LEU A 189 3.79 8.71 -8.44
N SER A 190 3.55 8.12 -9.61
CA SER A 190 3.19 6.71 -9.71
C SER A 190 4.32 5.75 -9.30
N THR A 191 5.58 6.15 -9.50
CA THR A 191 6.70 5.37 -8.96
C THR A 191 6.71 5.40 -7.44
N ALA A 192 6.44 6.57 -6.84
CA ALA A 192 6.37 6.71 -5.38
C ALA A 192 5.20 5.91 -4.78
N GLU A 193 4.02 5.96 -5.40
CA GLU A 193 2.84 5.18 -4.98
C GLU A 193 3.11 3.66 -5.02
N LEU A 194 3.67 3.15 -6.12
CA LEU A 194 4.02 1.74 -6.25
C LEU A 194 5.07 1.30 -5.24
N TYR A 195 6.08 2.14 -5.00
CA TYR A 195 7.10 1.87 -4.01
C TYR A 195 6.52 1.89 -2.59
N GLY A 196 5.65 2.86 -2.28
CA GLY A 196 4.93 2.94 -1.01
C GLY A 196 4.10 1.69 -0.75
N GLY A 197 3.29 1.26 -1.73
CA GLY A 197 2.51 0.03 -1.64
C GLY A 197 3.37 -1.21 -1.41
N PHE A 198 4.51 -1.31 -2.11
CA PHE A 198 5.48 -2.38 -1.86
C PHE A 198 6.02 -2.35 -0.43
N MET A 199 6.39 -1.17 0.09
CA MET A 199 6.90 -1.01 1.44
C MET A 199 5.84 -1.23 2.53
N THR A 200 4.56 -1.08 2.21
CA THR A 200 3.46 -1.41 3.12
C THR A 200 3.29 -2.93 3.28
N PHE A 201 3.35 -3.69 2.18
CA PHE A 201 3.03 -5.14 2.20
C PHE A 201 4.24 -6.07 2.25
N CYS A 202 5.40 -5.68 1.72
CA CYS A 202 6.59 -6.52 1.74
C CYS A 202 7.03 -6.87 3.19
N PRO A 203 7.05 -5.94 4.16
CA PRO A 203 7.35 -6.28 5.55
C PRO A 203 6.36 -7.27 6.17
N GLU A 204 5.06 -7.18 5.83
CA GLU A 204 4.07 -8.16 6.29
C GLU A 204 4.31 -9.52 5.68
N TRP A 205 4.56 -9.60 4.37
CA TRP A 205 4.88 -10.86 3.71
C TRP A 205 6.11 -11.53 4.34
N LEU A 206 7.17 -10.77 4.62
CA LEU A 206 8.38 -11.25 5.27
C LEU A 206 8.14 -11.69 6.73
N THR A 207 7.12 -11.14 7.39
CA THR A 207 6.74 -11.48 8.77
C THR A 207 5.49 -12.34 8.86
N GLN A 208 5.18 -13.06 7.77
CA GLN A 208 4.10 -14.05 7.67
C GLN A 208 2.70 -13.46 7.90
N ASN A 209 2.47 -12.22 7.45
CA ASN A 209 1.19 -11.51 7.49
C ASN A 209 0.59 -11.42 8.91
N LYS A 210 1.43 -11.40 9.95
CA LYS A 210 1.00 -11.46 11.36
C LYS A 210 0.02 -10.35 11.77
N ASN A 211 0.08 -9.20 11.09
CA ASN A 211 -0.76 -8.05 11.42
C ASN A 211 -2.00 -7.94 10.51
N LEU A 212 -2.07 -8.73 9.44
CA LEU A 212 -3.17 -8.72 8.50
C LEU A 212 -4.27 -9.70 8.93
N ASP A 213 -5.52 -9.28 8.86
CA ASP A 213 -6.68 -10.14 9.10
C ASP A 213 -7.42 -10.41 7.79
N ALA A 214 -7.38 -11.68 7.36
CA ALA A 214 -8.06 -12.17 6.16
C ALA A 214 -9.23 -13.13 6.49
N SER A 215 -9.68 -13.17 7.75
CA SER A 215 -10.74 -14.08 8.19
C SER A 215 -12.14 -13.64 7.74
N ASP A 216 -12.34 -12.35 7.51
CA ASP A 216 -13.59 -11.75 7.07
C ASP A 216 -13.51 -11.32 5.60
N TRP A 217 -14.61 -11.53 4.86
CA TRP A 217 -14.69 -11.24 3.43
C TRP A 217 -14.41 -9.77 3.11
N MET A 218 -14.96 -8.84 3.90
CA MET A 218 -14.81 -7.42 3.66
C MET A 218 -13.39 -6.97 4.00
N LEU A 219 -12.83 -7.44 5.12
CA LEU A 219 -11.45 -7.14 5.48
C LEU A 219 -10.48 -7.59 4.40
N PHE A 220 -10.65 -8.81 3.87
CA PHE A 220 -9.76 -9.32 2.83
C PHE A 220 -10.00 -8.67 1.46
N TYR A 221 -11.21 -8.76 0.90
CA TYR A 221 -11.44 -8.37 -0.49
C TYR A 221 -11.59 -6.86 -0.68
N VAL A 222 -12.23 -6.16 0.27
CA VAL A 222 -12.45 -4.71 0.14
C VAL A 222 -11.23 -3.95 0.65
N TYR A 223 -10.82 -4.21 1.90
CA TYR A 223 -9.72 -3.45 2.50
C TYR A 223 -8.36 -3.90 2.02
N LEU A 224 -8.00 -5.18 2.11
CA LEU A 224 -6.66 -5.61 1.71
C LEU A 224 -6.48 -5.69 0.19
N CYS A 225 -7.45 -6.24 -0.55
CA CYS A 225 -7.32 -6.37 -2.01
C CYS A 225 -7.73 -5.10 -2.75
N PHE A 226 -9.01 -4.74 -2.78
CA PHE A 226 -9.52 -3.70 -3.68
C PHE A 226 -8.88 -2.33 -3.43
N MET A 227 -8.89 -1.85 -2.17
CA MET A 227 -8.34 -0.52 -1.85
C MET A 227 -6.85 -0.42 -2.15
N ASN A 228 -6.07 -1.49 -1.96
CA ASN A 228 -4.62 -1.42 -2.20
C ASN A 228 -4.24 -1.72 -3.65
N LEU A 229 -4.93 -2.65 -4.32
CA LEU A 229 -4.68 -2.96 -5.73
C LEU A 229 -5.04 -1.80 -6.65
N ALA A 230 -5.95 -0.90 -6.25
CA ALA A 230 -6.21 0.34 -6.97
C ALA A 230 -4.94 1.20 -7.10
N TRP A 231 -4.18 1.37 -5.99
CA TRP A 231 -2.87 2.05 -5.96
C TRP A 231 -1.73 1.23 -6.58
N VAL A 232 -2.02 0.07 -7.16
CA VAL A 232 -1.08 -0.67 -8.02
C VAL A 232 -1.45 -0.48 -9.48
N PHE A 233 -2.68 -0.81 -9.85
CA PHE A 233 -3.10 -0.83 -11.24
C PHE A 233 -3.21 0.55 -11.86
N ILE A 234 -3.72 1.54 -11.12
CA ILE A 234 -3.86 2.89 -11.67
C ILE A 234 -2.51 3.59 -11.83
N PRO A 235 -1.61 3.60 -10.83
CA PRO A 235 -0.26 4.15 -11.01
C PRO A 235 0.52 3.45 -12.12
N PHE A 236 0.39 2.12 -12.25
CA PHE A 236 0.99 1.39 -13.36
C PHE A 236 0.43 1.83 -14.73
N TYR A 237 -0.88 2.04 -14.83
CA TYR A 237 -1.49 2.59 -16.03
C TYR A 237 -0.97 4.00 -16.36
N LEU A 238 -0.83 4.88 -15.36
CA LEU A 238 -0.30 6.24 -15.55
C LEU A 238 1.16 6.25 -16.03
N LEU A 239 1.96 5.29 -15.55
CA LEU A 239 3.33 5.07 -16.05
C LEU A 239 3.32 4.69 -17.53
N LEU A 240 2.46 3.76 -17.95
CA LEU A 240 2.36 3.34 -19.35
C LEU A 240 1.87 4.47 -20.26
N ASP A 241 0.84 5.20 -19.85
CA ASP A 241 0.31 6.36 -20.59
C ASP A 241 1.40 7.44 -20.76
N SER A 242 2.08 7.78 -19.66
CA SER A 242 3.12 8.83 -19.68
C SER A 242 4.37 8.41 -20.43
N TYR A 243 4.81 7.15 -20.29
CA TYR A 243 5.91 6.61 -21.08
C TYR A 243 5.61 6.66 -22.58
N GLY A 244 4.39 6.28 -22.98
CA GLY A 244 3.94 6.35 -24.37
C GLY A 244 4.01 7.78 -24.93
N SER A 245 3.46 8.75 -24.20
CA SER A 245 3.49 10.16 -24.60
C SER A 245 4.91 10.73 -24.68
N ILE A 246 5.75 10.47 -23.67
CA ILE A 246 7.13 10.97 -23.62
C ILE A 246 7.95 10.40 -24.79
N THR A 247 7.88 9.09 -25.01
CA THR A 247 8.65 8.44 -26.08
C THR A 247 8.19 8.86 -27.48
N ALA A 248 6.89 9.05 -27.69
CA ALA A 248 6.36 9.61 -28.94
C ALA A 248 6.83 11.04 -29.19
N GLY A 249 6.84 11.88 -28.14
CA GLY A 249 7.39 13.24 -28.20
C GLY A 249 8.87 13.26 -28.59
N LEU A 250 9.69 12.45 -27.93
CA LEU A 250 11.13 12.34 -28.23
C LEU A 250 11.41 11.89 -29.67
N ARG A 251 10.65 10.92 -30.18
CA ARG A 251 10.76 10.46 -31.58
C ARG A 251 10.41 11.57 -32.58
N THR A 252 9.39 12.36 -32.27
CA THR A 252 8.96 13.50 -33.10
C THR A 252 10.06 14.55 -33.19
N VAL A 253 10.66 14.91 -32.05
CA VAL A 253 11.79 15.86 -32.00
C VAL A 253 12.97 15.32 -32.81
N ALA A 254 13.36 14.06 -32.60
CA ALA A 254 14.47 13.46 -33.33
C ALA A 254 14.25 13.45 -34.86
N GLY A 255 13.03 13.13 -35.30
CA GLY A 255 12.64 13.16 -36.72
C GLY A 255 12.71 14.57 -37.31
N ALA A 256 12.21 15.57 -36.59
CA ALA A 256 12.27 16.97 -37.00
C ALA A 256 13.72 17.48 -37.12
N THR A 257 14.58 17.13 -36.16
CA THR A 257 16.01 17.46 -36.20
C THR A 257 16.69 16.83 -37.42
N ALA A 258 16.45 15.54 -37.68
CA ALA A 258 17.03 14.84 -38.83
C ALA A 258 16.59 15.44 -40.17
N ALA A 259 15.32 15.83 -40.30
CA ALA A 259 14.80 16.50 -41.49
C ALA A 259 15.46 17.87 -41.71
N ALA A 260 15.60 18.67 -40.64
CA ALA A 260 16.26 19.98 -40.71
C ALA A 260 17.72 19.87 -41.17
N THR A 261 18.47 18.88 -40.66
CA THR A 261 19.87 18.64 -41.08
C THR A 261 19.98 18.24 -42.55
N LYS A 262 19.05 17.43 -43.07
CA LYS A 262 19.04 17.05 -44.50
C LYS A 262 18.79 18.27 -45.39
N THR A 263 17.85 19.14 -45.02
CA THR A 263 17.56 20.37 -45.77
C THR A 263 18.75 21.33 -45.79
N GLN A 264 19.52 21.43 -44.71
CA GLN A 264 20.73 22.26 -44.65
C GLN A 264 21.87 21.71 -45.51
N LYS A 265 22.04 20.39 -45.61
CA LYS A 265 23.08 19.78 -46.46
C LYS A 265 22.76 19.79 -47.96
N SER A 266 21.49 20.01 -48.32
CA SER A 266 21.02 20.09 -49.71
C SER A 266 21.09 21.51 -50.30
N LYS A 267 21.45 22.51 -49.50
CA LYS A 267 21.69 23.90 -49.92
C LYS A 267 23.18 24.18 -49.94
#